data_AF-A0A523Q1E9-F1
#
_entry.id   AF-A0A523Q1E9-F1
#
_cell.length_a   1.000
_cell.length_b   1.000
_cell.length_c   1.000
_cell.angle_alpha   90.00
_cell.angle_beta   90.00
_cell.angle_gamma   90.00
#
_symmetry.space_group_name_H-M   'P 1'
#
loop_
_entity.id
_entity.type
_entity.pdbx_description
1 polymer ?
#
loop_
_entity_poly.entity_id
_entity_poly.type
_entity_poly.pdbx_seq_one_letter_code
_entity_poly.pdbx_strand_id
1 'polypeptide(L)'
;MQQVKQYLGDCIIYAAALEAPSGEGFVAAALVVAQDQPSAFEVFRDDRLEDGQVWGDPVEAVRFATRVGTAAASLYAARVIEPVRNRWVHRVS
;
A
#
# COMPACT_ATOMS: atom_id res chain seq x y z
N MET A 1 2.68 -1.45 -19.54
CA MET A 1 2.46 -1.70 -18.10
C MET A 1 3.66 -1.25 -17.27
N GLN A 2 3.46 -0.31 -16.33
CA GLN A 2 4.51 0.23 -15.43
C GLN A 2 4.18 -0.16 -13.99
N GLN A 3 5.19 -0.53 -13.20
CA GLN A 3 5.02 -0.93 -11.81
C GLN A 3 6.24 -0.55 -10.97
N VAL A 4 6.02 -0.35 -9.67
CA VAL A 4 7.06 -0.13 -8.67
C VAL A 4 6.79 -0.99 -7.44
N LYS A 5 7.89 -1.41 -6.82
CA LYS A 5 7.89 -2.09 -5.52
C LYS A 5 8.64 -1.20 -4.54
N GLN A 6 8.01 -0.87 -3.42
CA GLN A 6 8.59 -0.04 -2.37
C GLN A 6 8.45 -0.73 -1.01
N TYR A 7 9.40 -0.48 -0.11
CA TYR A 7 9.36 -0.93 1.27
C TYR A 7 9.05 0.26 2.18
N LEU A 8 8.17 0.05 3.17
CA LEU A 8 7.84 1.04 4.20
C LEU A 8 7.64 0.33 5.54
N GLY A 9 8.65 0.40 6.42
CA GLY A 9 8.65 -0.37 7.67
C GLY A 9 8.53 -1.87 7.37
N ASP A 10 7.59 -2.53 8.05
CA ASP A 10 7.29 -3.96 7.86
C ASP A 10 6.33 -4.23 6.69
N CYS A 11 6.06 -3.23 5.84
CA CYS A 11 5.19 -3.37 4.67
C CYS A 11 5.96 -3.32 3.35
N ILE A 12 5.48 -4.09 2.36
CA ILE A 12 5.82 -3.96 0.95
C ILE A 12 4.62 -3.36 0.23
N ILE A 13 4.86 -2.32 -0.56
CA ILE A 13 3.89 -1.68 -1.43
C ILE A 13 4.22 -2.05 -2.87
N TYR A 14 3.24 -2.62 -3.57
CA TYR A 14 3.25 -2.82 -5.00
C TYR A 14 2.29 -1.81 -5.61
N ALA A 15 2.79 -0.93 -6.48
CA ALA A 15 1.99 0.07 -7.18
C ALA A 15 2.16 -0.13 -8.68
N ALA A 16 1.05 -0.08 -9.43
CA ALA A 16 1.03 -0.36 -10.85
C ALA A 16 0.08 0.56 -11.61
N ALA A 17 0.39 0.76 -12.88
CA ALA A 17 -0.50 1.27 -13.90
C ALA A 17 -0.96 0.09 -14.77
N LEU A 18 -2.24 -0.26 -14.63
CA LEU A 18 -2.92 -1.27 -15.44
C LEU A 18 -3.52 -0.60 -16.67
N GLU A 19 -3.60 -1.31 -17.79
CA GLU A 19 -4.30 -0.79 -18.97
C GLU A 19 -5.81 -0.72 -18.70
N ALA A 20 -6.44 0.39 -19.09
CA ALA A 20 -7.89 0.53 -18.92
C ALA A 20 -8.62 -0.51 -19.79
N PRO A 21 -9.81 -1.01 -19.38
CA PRO A 21 -10.56 -1.99 -20.16
C PRO A 21 -10.94 -1.52 -21.58
N SER A 22 -11.02 -0.21 -21.80
CA SER A 22 -11.24 0.40 -23.11
C SER A 22 -10.01 0.35 -24.02
N GLY A 23 -8.83 0.04 -23.50
CA GLY A 23 -7.54 0.14 -24.18
C GLY A 23 -6.97 1.56 -24.26
N GLU A 24 -7.69 2.56 -23.73
CA GLU A 24 -7.27 3.95 -23.72
C GLU A 24 -6.87 4.38 -22.31
N GLY A 25 -5.57 4.64 -22.12
CA GLY A 25 -5.00 5.10 -20.86
C GLY A 25 -4.79 4.00 -19.83
N PHE A 26 -4.59 4.43 -18.58
CA PHE A 26 -4.17 3.55 -17.48
C PHE A 26 -5.05 3.74 -16.26
N VAL A 27 -5.19 2.70 -15.45
CA VAL A 27 -5.82 2.71 -14.13
C VAL A 27 -4.75 2.39 -13.08
N ALA A 28 -4.72 3.16 -12.00
CA ALA A 28 -3.83 2.98 -10.88
C ALA A 28 -4.31 1.83 -9.99
N ALA A 29 -3.37 0.97 -9.61
CA ALA A 29 -3.60 -0.15 -8.72
C ALA A 29 -2.52 -0.20 -7.63
N ALA A 30 -2.91 -0.52 -6.40
CA ALA A 30 -1.98 -0.71 -5.29
C ALA A 30 -2.31 -1.94 -4.45
N LEU A 31 -1.27 -2.64 -4.02
CA LEU A 31 -1.31 -3.77 -3.09
C LEU A 31 -0.29 -3.53 -1.99
N VAL A 32 -0.70 -3.62 -0.73
CA VAL A 32 0.18 -3.53 0.44
C VAL A 32 0.18 -4.86 1.16
N VAL A 33 1.36 -5.36 1.47
CA VAL A 33 1.59 -6.64 2.14
C VAL A 33 2.45 -6.42 3.38
N ALA A 34 1.98 -6.87 4.54
CA ALA A 34 2.76 -6.89 5.78
C ALA A 34 3.67 -8.12 5.84
N GLN A 35 4.89 -7.94 6.35
CA GLN A 35 5.91 -8.99 6.52
C GLN A 35 6.15 -9.36 8.00
N ASP A 36 5.38 -8.80 8.93
CA ASP A 36 5.53 -8.97 10.38
C ASP A 36 5.01 -10.33 10.91
N GLN A 37 4.31 -11.09 10.07
CA GLN A 37 3.80 -12.43 10.38
C GLN A 37 4.54 -13.52 9.59
N PRO A 38 4.57 -14.78 10.09
CA PRO A 38 5.24 -15.90 9.41
C PRO A 38 4.71 -16.18 8.00
N SER A 39 3.54 -15.63 7.64
CA SER A 39 3.04 -15.53 6.27
C SER A 39 2.77 -14.06 5.91
N ALA A 40 3.23 -13.65 4.74
CA ALA A 40 2.96 -12.33 4.19
C ALA A 40 1.44 -12.09 4.12
N PHE A 41 0.93 -11.03 4.76
CA PHE A 41 -0.50 -10.77 4.89
C PHE A 41 -0.91 -9.57 4.03
N GLU A 42 -1.95 -9.71 3.22
CA GLU A 42 -2.50 -8.61 2.43
C GLU A 42 -3.22 -7.61 3.35
N VAL A 43 -2.71 -6.38 3.38
CA VAL A 43 -3.21 -5.29 4.23
C VAL A 43 -4.18 -4.39 3.47
N PHE A 44 -3.92 -4.19 2.18
CA PHE A 44 -4.70 -3.32 1.32
C PHE A 44 -4.56 -3.79 -0.12
N ARG A 45 -5.66 -3.84 -0.85
CA ARG A 45 -5.67 -4.09 -2.28
C ARG A 45 -6.77 -3.27 -2.93
N ASP A 46 -6.38 -2.55 -3.96
CA ASP A 46 -7.31 -1.88 -4.87
C ASP A 46 -6.72 -1.91 -6.27
N ASP A 47 -7.44 -2.52 -7.21
CA ASP A 47 -7.06 -2.63 -8.62
C ASP A 47 -7.75 -1.57 -9.51
N ARG A 48 -8.56 -0.69 -8.91
CA ARG A 48 -9.28 0.42 -9.57
C ARG A 48 -9.36 1.64 -8.66
N LEU A 49 -8.20 2.14 -8.24
CA LEU A 49 -8.12 3.33 -7.39
C LEU A 49 -8.86 4.53 -8.02
N GLU A 50 -9.47 5.36 -7.17
CA GLU A 50 -10.24 6.54 -7.60
C GLU A 50 -11.38 6.17 -8.56
N ASP A 51 -12.13 5.12 -8.21
CA ASP A 51 -13.26 4.57 -8.97
C ASP A 51 -12.91 4.22 -10.42
N GLY A 52 -11.65 3.85 -10.67
CA GLY A 52 -11.16 3.51 -12.00
C GLY A 52 -10.91 4.73 -12.89
N GLN A 53 -10.57 5.89 -12.30
CA GLN A 53 -10.06 7.04 -13.05
C GLN A 53 -9.01 6.61 -14.08
N VAL A 54 -9.04 7.24 -15.26
CA VAL A 54 -8.11 6.92 -16.35
C VAL A 54 -7.05 8.02 -16.46
N TRP A 55 -5.79 7.62 -16.36
CA TRP A 55 -4.63 8.48 -16.55
C TRP A 55 -4.09 8.34 -17.98
N GLY A 56 -3.69 9.47 -18.59
CA GLY A 56 -3.04 9.47 -19.90
C GLY A 56 -1.58 9.02 -19.88
N ASP A 57 -0.91 9.13 -18.73
CA ASP A 57 0.49 8.73 -18.52
C ASP A 57 0.56 7.64 -17.44
N PRO A 58 1.17 6.46 -17.72
CA PRO A 58 1.32 5.40 -16.73
C PRO A 58 2.18 5.82 -15.53
N VAL A 59 3.10 6.79 -15.70
CA VAL A 59 3.94 7.30 -14.60
C VAL A 59 3.08 8.02 -13.57
N GLU A 60 2.08 8.80 -14.00
CA GLU A 60 1.18 9.51 -13.10
C GLU A 60 0.27 8.55 -12.33
N ALA A 61 -0.27 7.53 -13.00
CA ALA A 61 -1.04 6.46 -12.38
C ALA A 61 -0.20 5.73 -11.30
N VAL A 62 1.05 5.37 -11.59
CA VAL A 62 1.94 4.73 -10.63
C VAL A 62 2.28 5.67 -9.46
N ARG A 63 2.53 6.95 -9.71
CA ARG A 63 2.77 7.95 -8.65
C ARG A 63 1.55 8.07 -7.73
N PHE A 64 0.35 8.07 -8.30
CA PHE A 64 -0.88 8.07 -7.53
C PHE A 64 -1.03 6.79 -6.68
N ALA A 65 -0.91 5.61 -7.30
CA ALA A 65 -0.94 4.33 -6.60
C ALA A 65 0.09 4.24 -5.46
N THR A 66 1.30 4.75 -5.67
CA THR A 66 2.36 4.77 -4.66
C THR A 66 1.98 5.64 -3.46
N ARG A 67 1.37 6.82 -3.69
CA ARG A 67 0.89 7.70 -2.62
C ARG A 67 -0.20 7.01 -1.80
N VAL A 68 -1.18 6.39 -2.45
CA VAL A 68 -2.26 5.67 -1.77
C VAL A 68 -1.71 4.48 -0.97
N GLY A 69 -0.86 3.65 -1.58
CA GLY A 69 -0.23 2.52 -0.91
C GLY A 69 0.62 2.94 0.30
N THR A 70 1.34 4.06 0.21
CA THR A 70 2.11 4.62 1.32
C THR A 70 1.21 5.05 2.48
N ALA A 71 0.07 5.70 2.18
CA ALA A 71 -0.91 6.08 3.18
C ALA A 71 -1.53 4.85 3.86
N ALA A 72 -1.91 3.83 3.09
CA ALA A 72 -2.47 2.58 3.61
C ALA A 72 -1.47 1.84 4.53
N ALA A 73 -0.21 1.71 4.11
CA ALA A 73 0.85 1.13 4.91
C ALA A 73 1.10 1.91 6.21
N SER A 74 1.06 3.25 6.16
CA SER A 74 1.23 4.10 7.34
C SER A 74 0.07 3.94 8.35
N LEU A 75 -1.17 3.84 7.85
CA LEU A 75 -2.35 3.59 8.69
C LEU A 75 -2.30 2.22 9.35
N TYR A 76 -1.86 1.20 8.63
CA TYR A 76 -1.64 -0.13 9.19
C TYR A 76 -0.57 -0.09 10.29
N ALA A 77 0.58 0.51 10.02
CA ALA A 77 1.64 0.68 11.00
C ALA A 77 1.14 1.41 12.24
N ALA A 78 0.35 2.48 12.12
CA ALA A 78 -0.23 3.16 13.28
C ALA A 78 -1.15 2.25 14.11
N ARG A 79 -2.00 1.45 13.47
CA ARG A 79 -2.90 0.49 14.14
C ARG A 79 -2.17 -0.66 14.84
N VAL A 80 -1.03 -1.09 14.30
CA VAL A 80 -0.20 -2.15 14.90
C VAL A 80 0.76 -1.58 15.96
N ILE A 81 1.27 -0.36 15.77
CA ILE A 81 2.28 0.26 16.63
C ILE A 81 1.67 0.99 17.84
N GLU A 82 0.38 1.38 17.84
CA GLU A 82 -0.33 1.85 19.05
C GLU A 82 -1.06 0.73 19.82
N PRO A 83 -0.66 0.35 21.06
CA PRO A 83 0.65 0.46 21.68
C PRO A 83 1.21 -0.89 22.19
N VAL A 84 2.39 -1.26 21.69
CA VAL A 84 3.41 -1.97 22.50
C VAL A 84 4.03 -1.01 23.56
N ARG A 85 3.46 0.19 23.77
CA ARG A 85 3.84 1.11 24.86
C ARG A 85 3.43 0.65 26.27
N ASN A 86 2.64 -0.41 26.42
CA ASN A 86 2.29 -0.95 27.75
C ASN A 86 3.16 -2.12 28.24
N ARG A 87 4.22 -2.52 27.52
CA ARG A 87 5.07 -3.66 27.94
C ARG A 87 6.15 -3.30 28.97
N TRP A 88 6.19 -2.05 29.43
CA TRP A 88 7.11 -1.60 30.49
C TRP A 88 6.38 -0.75 31.53
N VAL A 89 5.38 -1.32 32.21
CA VAL A 89 4.81 -0.73 33.43
C VAL A 89 4.92 -1.75 34.56
N HIS A 90 5.91 -1.48 35.43
CA HIS A 90 6.20 -2.01 36.76
C HIS A 90 6.54 -3.50 36.93
N ARG A 91 7.84 -3.80 36.86
CA ARG A 91 8.49 -4.60 37.91
C ARG A 91 8.80 -3.64 39.05
N VAL A 92 7.95 -3.59 40.06
CA VAL A 92 8.35 -3.16 41.41
C VAL A 92 7.97 -4.29 42.34
N SER A 93 9.02 -4.76 43.01
CA SER A 93 9.10 -5.80 44.04
C SER A 93 8.06 -5.70 45.14
#